data_AF-A0A9P9R2V6-F1
#
_entry.id   AF-A0A9P9R2V6-F1
#
_cell.length_a   1.000
_cell.length_b   1.000
_cell.length_c   1.000
_cell.angle_alpha   90.00
_cell.angle_beta   90.00
_cell.angle_gamma   90.00
#
_symmetry.space_group_name_H-M   'P 1'
#
loop_
_entity.id
_entity.type
_entity.pdbx_description
1 polymer ?
#
loop_
_entity_poly.entity_id
_entity_poly.type
_entity_poly.pdbx_seq_one_letter_code
_entity_poly.pdbx_strand_id
1 'polypeptide(L)'
;MLTLSSLTKWLSTFIAAWFSFKLLQSKKSDAFTEDVYYETSNGRVLRPKHFAGRTMDLTLFAITRALDVIIGELWTQRKDRRTAAGKWNRLDKAVSTLADPAIFASSCALIMWAWIYTPDRLPRSYNKWIKSAASVDQRLLIALRRMRYGEIKYGLETGQAHLLQEMCKDYNLPLEYGDPAITAPYPCEIVHMGSGPNCEYHFLSRFVRSFIWAFSTYAPLNLLLTLRQPSRKAVLRALTSSARSSSFLGSFIALYYYGICLSRSRLGPRILGTSNSACQQIDSGPCVACGCALCGWSVLVENETRRKELGLFVAPRALATLLPRRYLMENQWRETLAFACSAAVVFTCVGEKPERVRGVLGRLLGRVLTP
;
A
#
# COMPACT_ATOMS: atom_id res chain seq x y z
N MET A 1 -5.73 -23.20 -27.09
CA MET A 1 -7.14 -23.38 -27.46
C MET A 1 -7.93 -23.60 -26.17
N LEU A 2 -8.92 -22.76 -25.87
CA LEU A 2 -9.87 -23.02 -24.79
C LEU A 2 -10.62 -24.31 -25.13
N THR A 3 -10.55 -25.32 -24.27
CA THR A 3 -11.33 -26.55 -24.49
C THR A 3 -12.80 -26.26 -24.19
N LEU A 4 -13.72 -27.04 -24.76
CA LEU A 4 -15.15 -26.93 -24.42
C LEU A 4 -15.37 -27.06 -22.90
N SER A 5 -14.59 -27.94 -22.25
CA SER A 5 -14.60 -28.10 -20.78
C SER A 5 -14.19 -26.83 -20.05
N SER A 6 -13.15 -26.13 -20.53
CA SER A 6 -12.67 -24.84 -20.00
C SER A 6 -13.77 -23.78 -20.06
N LEU A 7 -14.45 -23.69 -21.19
CA LEU A 7 -15.51 -22.71 -21.41
C LEU A 7 -16.72 -22.98 -20.51
N THR A 8 -17.13 -24.24 -20.37
CA THR A 8 -18.24 -24.63 -19.49
C THR A 8 -17.92 -24.34 -18.02
N LYS A 9 -16.70 -24.65 -17.56
CA LYS A 9 -16.25 -24.33 -16.19
C LYS A 9 -16.21 -22.82 -15.93
N TRP A 10 -15.74 -22.06 -16.92
CA TRP A 10 -15.71 -20.61 -16.83
C TRP A 10 -17.12 -20.04 -16.73
N LEU A 11 -18.04 -20.46 -17.60
CA LEU A 11 -19.41 -19.97 -17.64
C LEU A 11 -20.18 -20.35 -16.36
N SER A 12 -20.05 -21.60 -15.89
CA SER A 12 -20.71 -22.04 -14.66
C SER A 12 -20.21 -21.26 -13.45
N THR A 13 -18.89 -21.06 -13.33
CA THR A 13 -18.32 -20.26 -12.25
C THR A 13 -18.73 -18.80 -12.34
N PHE A 14 -18.77 -18.23 -13.55
CA PHE A 14 -19.20 -16.86 -13.76
C PHE A 14 -20.63 -16.64 -13.25
N ILE A 15 -21.57 -17.52 -13.65
CA ILE A 15 -22.97 -17.44 -13.22
C ILE A 15 -23.07 -17.60 -11.71
N ALA A 16 -22.41 -18.60 -11.13
CA ALA A 16 -22.42 -18.83 -9.68
C ALA A 16 -21.84 -17.63 -8.90
N ALA A 17 -20.71 -17.08 -9.36
CA ALA A 17 -20.08 -15.92 -8.76
C ALA A 17 -20.96 -14.67 -8.86
N TRP A 18 -21.62 -14.45 -10.00
CA TRP A 18 -22.53 -13.32 -10.20
C TRP A 18 -23.65 -13.28 -9.17
N PHE A 19 -24.38 -14.39 -9.00
CA PHE A 19 -25.49 -14.46 -8.04
C PHE A 19 -25.03 -14.47 -6.59
N SER A 20 -23.95 -15.20 -6.27
CA SER A 20 -23.38 -15.23 -4.92
C SER A 20 -22.86 -13.85 -4.50
N PHE A 21 -22.29 -13.10 -5.44
CA PHE A 21 -21.79 -11.75 -5.17
C PHE A 21 -22.91 -10.74 -5.00
N LYS A 22 -24.01 -10.85 -5.76
CA LYS A 22 -25.22 -10.06 -5.52
C LYS A 22 -25.79 -10.30 -4.12
N LEU A 23 -25.75 -11.55 -3.63
CA LEU A 23 -26.17 -11.86 -2.26
C LEU A 23 -25.27 -11.18 -1.22
N LEU A 24 -23.95 -11.10 -1.46
CA LEU A 24 -23.09 -10.30 -0.59
C LEU A 24 -23.50 -8.82 -0.68
N GLN A 25 -23.68 -8.27 -1.87
CA GLN A 25 -24.01 -6.86 -2.07
C GLN A 25 -25.34 -6.43 -1.44
N SER A 26 -26.30 -7.32 -1.21
CA SER A 26 -27.59 -7.00 -0.59
C SER A 26 -27.49 -6.60 0.89
N LYS A 27 -26.40 -6.94 1.58
CA LYS A 27 -26.21 -6.59 2.99
C LYS A 27 -25.99 -5.08 3.16
N LYS A 28 -26.90 -4.43 3.89
CA LYS A 28 -26.82 -3.00 4.24
C LYS A 28 -25.73 -2.73 5.26
N SER A 29 -25.12 -1.54 5.18
CA SER A 29 -24.10 -1.06 6.12
C SER A 29 -24.17 0.46 6.24
N ASP A 30 -24.11 0.95 7.48
CA ASP A 30 -24.16 2.38 7.79
C ASP A 30 -22.97 3.14 7.18
N ALA A 31 -21.83 2.46 7.02
CA ALA A 31 -20.65 3.03 6.37
C ALA A 31 -20.86 3.37 4.88
N PHE A 32 -21.98 2.95 4.28
CA PHE A 32 -22.33 3.16 2.88
C PHE A 32 -23.72 3.81 2.73
N THR A 33 -24.22 4.43 3.80
CA THR A 33 -25.46 5.20 3.77
C THR A 33 -25.16 6.61 4.25
N GLU A 34 -25.74 7.60 3.57
CA GLU A 34 -25.60 9.01 3.92
C GLU A 34 -26.98 9.67 3.87
N ASP A 35 -27.31 10.43 4.89
CA ASP A 35 -28.58 11.15 4.93
C ASP A 35 -28.45 12.45 4.13
N VAL A 36 -29.21 12.54 3.04
CA VAL A 36 -29.18 13.66 2.11
C VAL A 36 -30.51 14.39 2.18
N TYR A 37 -30.46 15.73 2.16
CA TYR A 37 -31.65 16.56 2.07
C TYR A 37 -32.22 16.52 0.65
N TYR A 38 -33.50 16.22 0.54
CA TYR A 38 -34.27 16.33 -0.69
C TYR A 38 -35.27 17.48 -0.53
N GLU A 39 -35.24 18.42 -1.47
CA GLU A 39 -36.27 19.45 -1.56
C GLU A 39 -37.54 18.84 -2.16
N THR A 40 -38.63 18.91 -1.40
CA THR A 40 -39.96 18.48 -1.83
C THR A 40 -40.90 19.69 -1.80
N SER A 41 -42.07 19.58 -2.43
CA SER A 41 -43.10 20.62 -2.42
C SER A 41 -43.51 21.07 -1.00
N ASN A 42 -43.30 20.21 0.00
CA ASN A 42 -43.68 20.44 1.39
C ASN A 42 -42.47 20.79 2.29
N GLY A 43 -41.31 21.11 1.69
CA GLY A 43 -40.08 21.48 2.40
C GLY A 43 -38.93 20.48 2.24
N ARG A 44 -37.86 20.69 3.02
CA ARG A 44 -36.64 19.85 3.01
C ARG A 44 -36.84 18.61 3.87
N VAL A 45 -36.76 17.44 3.26
CA VAL A 45 -36.89 16.15 3.94
C VAL A 45 -35.56 15.41 3.87
N LEU A 46 -35.10 14.89 5.02
CA LEU A 46 -33.92 14.05 5.11
C LEU A 46 -34.26 12.64 4.64
N ARG A 47 -33.53 12.10 3.65
CA ARG A 47 -33.69 10.70 3.23
C ARG A 47 -32.33 10.00 3.10
N PRO A 48 -32.24 8.72 3.49
CA PRO A 48 -31.01 7.96 3.35
C PRO A 48 -30.71 7.67 1.88
N LYS A 49 -29.51 8.03 1.43
CA LYS A 49 -28.94 7.67 0.13
C LYS A 49 -27.96 6.52 0.32
N HIS A 50 -28.19 5.42 -0.38
CA HIS A 50 -27.32 4.25 -0.34
C HIS A 50 -26.23 4.32 -1.42
N PHE A 51 -24.99 4.00 -1.04
CA PHE A 51 -23.82 3.96 -1.91
C PHE A 51 -23.24 2.55 -2.03
N ALA A 52 -22.63 2.27 -3.17
CA ALA A 52 -22.00 1.00 -3.48
C ALA A 52 -20.51 1.05 -3.10
N GLY A 53 -19.82 -0.08 -3.22
CA GLY A 53 -18.40 -0.21 -2.89
C GLY A 53 -18.11 -1.00 -1.61
N ARG A 54 -19.13 -1.51 -0.92
CA ARG A 54 -18.97 -2.38 0.28
C ARG A 54 -18.11 -3.61 0.00
N THR A 55 -18.24 -4.18 -1.20
CA THR A 55 -17.54 -5.39 -1.62
C THR A 55 -16.28 -5.08 -2.44
N MET A 56 -15.89 -3.81 -2.58
CA MET A 56 -14.82 -3.38 -3.49
C MET A 56 -13.48 -4.03 -3.17
N ASP A 57 -13.13 -4.18 -1.88
CA ASP A 57 -11.87 -4.84 -1.50
C ASP A 57 -11.83 -6.32 -1.95
N LEU A 58 -12.97 -7.02 -1.91
CA LEU A 58 -13.10 -8.39 -2.38
C LEU A 58 -13.01 -8.45 -3.91
N THR A 59 -13.64 -7.50 -4.60
CA THR A 59 -13.56 -7.36 -6.07
C THR A 59 -12.13 -7.11 -6.53
N LEU A 60 -11.43 -6.16 -5.90
CA LEU A 60 -10.06 -5.82 -6.23
C LEU A 60 -9.09 -6.97 -5.90
N PHE A 61 -9.36 -7.72 -4.83
CA PHE A 61 -8.63 -8.96 -4.56
C PHE A 61 -8.81 -9.96 -5.71
N ALA A 62 -10.05 -10.23 -6.13
CA ALA A 62 -10.34 -11.15 -7.23
C ALA A 62 -9.70 -10.70 -8.54
N ILE A 63 -9.84 -9.42 -8.91
CA ILE A 63 -9.20 -8.83 -10.10
C ILE A 63 -7.70 -9.00 -10.05
N THR A 64 -7.07 -8.69 -8.91
CA THR A 64 -5.62 -8.85 -8.76
C THR A 64 -5.20 -10.31 -8.95
N ARG A 65 -5.98 -11.28 -8.44
CA ARG A 65 -5.73 -12.71 -8.67
C ARG A 65 -5.88 -13.12 -10.13
N ALA A 66 -6.94 -12.67 -10.79
CA ALA A 66 -7.17 -12.98 -12.19
C ALA A 66 -6.06 -12.43 -13.08
N LEU A 67 -5.66 -11.17 -12.85
CA LEU A 67 -4.53 -10.56 -13.55
C LEU A 67 -3.22 -11.30 -13.28
N ASP A 68 -2.96 -11.69 -12.03
CA ASP A 68 -1.77 -12.46 -11.67
C ASP A 68 -1.68 -13.79 -12.44
N VAL A 69 -2.81 -14.50 -12.54
CA VAL A 69 -2.93 -15.75 -13.30
C VAL A 69 -2.72 -15.52 -14.80
N ILE A 70 -3.43 -14.55 -15.38
CA ILE A 70 -3.37 -14.26 -16.82
C ILE A 70 -1.95 -13.82 -17.21
N ILE A 71 -1.38 -12.84 -16.50
CA ILE A 71 -0.04 -12.32 -16.76
C ILE A 71 1.00 -13.41 -16.54
N GLY A 72 0.87 -14.21 -15.48
CA GLY A 72 1.77 -15.33 -15.20
C GLY A 72 1.77 -16.41 -16.28
N GLU A 73 0.60 -16.76 -16.83
CA GLU A 73 0.47 -17.72 -17.92
C GLU A 73 1.06 -17.15 -19.22
N LEU A 74 0.72 -15.91 -19.59
CA LEU A 74 1.29 -15.23 -20.77
C LEU A 74 2.82 -15.12 -20.67
N TRP A 75 3.33 -14.80 -19.48
CA TRP A 75 4.77 -14.71 -19.24
C TRP A 75 5.45 -16.07 -19.39
N THR A 76 4.81 -17.14 -18.93
CA THR A 76 5.40 -18.47 -19.05
C THR A 76 5.40 -18.97 -20.49
N GLN A 77 4.31 -18.74 -21.24
CA GLN A 77 4.29 -19.05 -22.68
C GLN A 77 5.38 -18.27 -23.43
N ARG A 78 5.59 -16.98 -23.08
CA ARG A 78 6.69 -16.18 -23.63
C ARG A 78 8.06 -16.76 -23.27
N LYS A 79 8.24 -17.16 -22.01
CA LYS A 79 9.49 -17.77 -21.53
C LYS A 79 9.79 -19.07 -22.27
N ASP A 80 8.82 -19.95 -22.41
CA ASP A 80 8.98 -21.24 -23.10
C ASP A 80 9.33 -21.01 -24.57
N ARG A 81 8.62 -20.11 -25.24
CA ARG A 81 8.87 -19.75 -26.65
C ARG A 81 10.25 -19.13 -26.87
N ARG A 82 10.71 -18.25 -25.98
CA ARG A 82 12.05 -17.64 -26.07
C ARG A 82 13.17 -18.61 -25.72
N THR A 83 12.94 -19.51 -24.77
CA THR A 83 13.90 -20.56 -24.39
C THR A 83 14.07 -21.56 -25.53
N ALA A 84 12.97 -22.02 -26.13
CA ALA A 84 13.00 -22.90 -27.30
C ALA A 84 13.70 -22.25 -28.51
N ALA A 85 13.58 -20.93 -28.67
CA ALA A 85 14.26 -20.19 -29.73
C ALA A 85 15.72 -19.78 -29.40
N GLY A 86 16.26 -20.16 -28.23
CA GLY A 86 17.61 -19.76 -27.79
C GLY A 86 17.79 -18.26 -27.53
N LYS A 87 16.70 -17.48 -27.45
CA LYS A 87 16.71 -16.00 -27.34
C LYS A 87 16.49 -15.49 -25.91
N TRP A 88 16.54 -16.37 -24.91
CA TRP A 88 16.36 -15.98 -23.50
C TRP A 88 17.59 -15.23 -23.01
N ASN A 89 17.46 -13.93 -22.74
CA ASN A 89 18.57 -13.06 -22.41
C ASN A 89 18.60 -12.66 -20.92
N ARG A 90 19.66 -11.92 -20.52
CA ARG A 90 19.82 -11.43 -19.14
C ARG A 90 18.70 -10.46 -18.72
N LEU A 91 18.13 -9.70 -19.67
CA LEU A 91 17.02 -8.78 -19.40
C LEU A 91 15.74 -9.54 -19.06
N ASP A 92 15.41 -10.60 -19.81
CA ASP A 92 14.24 -11.46 -19.52
C ASP A 92 14.36 -12.11 -18.13
N LYS A 93 15.58 -12.53 -17.74
CA LYS A 93 15.86 -13.02 -16.39
C LYS A 93 15.66 -11.92 -15.34
N ALA A 94 16.20 -10.72 -15.57
CA ALA A 94 16.07 -9.59 -14.66
C ALA A 94 14.60 -9.18 -14.44
N VAL A 95 13.82 -9.09 -15.51
CA VAL A 95 12.37 -8.80 -15.45
C VAL A 95 11.65 -9.86 -14.62
N SER A 96 11.94 -11.14 -14.84
CA SER A 96 11.33 -12.23 -14.06
C SER A 96 11.66 -12.13 -12.57
N THR A 97 12.89 -11.75 -12.21
CA THR A 97 13.33 -11.64 -10.81
C THR A 97 12.82 -10.38 -10.10
N LEU A 98 12.64 -9.28 -10.84
CA LEU A 98 12.27 -7.99 -10.28
C LEU A 98 10.77 -7.70 -10.33
N ALA A 99 9.98 -8.48 -11.07
CA ALA A 99 8.54 -8.27 -11.21
C ALA A 99 7.80 -8.28 -9.85
N ASP A 100 7.97 -9.32 -9.03
CA ASP A 100 7.29 -9.42 -7.73
C ASP A 100 7.73 -8.28 -6.76
N PRO A 101 9.05 -7.98 -6.60
CA PRO A 101 9.49 -6.81 -5.85
C PRO A 101 8.96 -5.47 -6.37
N ALA A 102 8.93 -5.28 -7.70
CA ALA A 102 8.46 -4.05 -8.30
C ALA A 102 6.96 -3.83 -8.09
N ILE A 103 6.14 -4.89 -8.23
CA ILE A 103 4.71 -4.85 -7.91
C ILE A 103 4.49 -4.47 -6.46
N PHE A 104 5.25 -5.07 -5.54
CA PHE A 104 5.18 -4.70 -4.13
C PHE A 104 5.58 -3.22 -3.93
N ALA A 105 6.70 -2.80 -4.53
CA ALA A 105 7.22 -1.45 -4.35
C ALA A 105 6.28 -0.37 -4.90
N SER A 106 5.75 -0.56 -6.11
CA SER A 106 4.77 0.36 -6.71
C SER A 106 3.46 0.38 -5.92
N SER A 107 3.02 -0.77 -5.41
CA SER A 107 1.81 -0.85 -4.57
C SER A 107 1.99 -0.09 -3.26
N CYS A 108 3.13 -0.25 -2.60
CA CYS A 108 3.48 0.51 -1.41
C CYS A 108 3.59 2.01 -1.68
N ALA A 109 4.14 2.41 -2.83
CA ALA A 109 4.22 3.82 -3.20
C ALA A 109 2.82 4.46 -3.27
N LEU A 110 1.86 3.81 -3.94
CA LEU A 110 0.47 4.28 -4.03
C LEU A 110 -0.21 4.35 -2.65
N ILE A 111 0.04 3.37 -1.79
CA ILE A 111 -0.55 3.32 -0.44
C ILE A 111 0.02 4.42 0.44
N MET A 112 1.35 4.59 0.47
CA MET A 112 1.99 5.60 1.32
C MET A 112 1.62 7.01 0.84
N TRP A 113 1.53 7.22 -0.47
CA TRP A 113 1.04 8.47 -1.05
C TRP A 113 -0.40 8.77 -0.62
N ALA A 114 -1.29 7.78 -0.75
CA ALA A 114 -2.69 7.92 -0.34
C ALA A 114 -2.82 8.13 1.18
N TRP A 115 -2.03 7.44 1.99
CA TRP A 115 -2.04 7.60 3.45
C TRP A 115 -1.70 9.04 3.88
N ILE A 116 -0.76 9.68 3.19
CA ILE A 116 -0.50 11.11 3.42
C ILE A 116 -1.63 11.94 2.81
N TYR A 117 -1.87 11.94 1.50
CA TYR A 117 -2.67 13.01 0.89
C TYR A 117 -4.17 12.74 0.79
N THR A 118 -4.59 11.48 0.83
CA THR A 118 -6.00 11.08 0.71
C THR A 118 -6.32 9.87 1.63
N PRO A 119 -6.14 10.00 2.96
CA PRO A 119 -6.24 8.87 3.89
C PRO A 119 -7.59 8.16 3.85
N ASP A 120 -8.67 8.87 3.48
CA ASP A 120 -10.03 8.32 3.37
C ASP A 120 -10.18 7.23 2.31
N ARG A 121 -9.21 7.10 1.39
CA ARG A 121 -9.18 6.02 0.40
C ARG A 121 -8.70 4.68 0.97
N LEU A 122 -8.11 4.68 2.17
CA LEU A 122 -7.65 3.48 2.85
C LEU A 122 -8.65 3.04 3.93
N PRO A 123 -8.73 1.72 4.24
CA PRO A 123 -9.56 1.25 5.36
C PRO A 123 -9.07 1.84 6.68
N ARG A 124 -10.00 2.21 7.57
CA ARG A 124 -9.67 2.84 8.88
C ARG A 124 -8.67 2.03 9.71
N SER A 125 -8.84 0.70 9.76
CA SER A 125 -7.94 -0.20 10.48
C SER A 125 -6.52 -0.17 9.89
N TYR A 126 -6.40 -0.05 8.58
CA TYR A 126 -5.11 0.02 7.90
C TYR A 126 -4.44 1.37 8.12
N ASN A 127 -5.18 2.49 8.08
CA ASN A 127 -4.67 3.80 8.47
C ASN A 127 -4.14 3.81 9.91
N LYS A 128 -4.87 3.21 10.85
CA LYS A 128 -4.45 3.07 12.25
C LYS A 128 -3.16 2.26 12.36
N TRP A 129 -3.06 1.17 11.60
CA TRP A 129 -1.85 0.33 11.57
C TRP A 129 -0.63 1.08 11.02
N ILE A 130 -0.75 1.76 9.86
CA ILE A 130 0.35 2.54 9.29
C ILE A 130 0.77 3.66 10.25
N LYS A 131 -0.20 4.37 10.85
CA LYS A 131 0.07 5.43 11.84
C LYS A 131 0.86 4.90 13.04
N SER A 132 0.48 3.74 13.56
CA SER A 132 1.20 3.09 14.68
C SER A 132 2.63 2.72 14.28
N ALA A 133 2.80 2.08 13.12
CA ALA A 133 4.11 1.63 12.63
C ALA A 133 5.04 2.80 12.29
N ALA A 134 4.52 3.87 11.67
CA ALA A 134 5.30 5.02 11.23
C ALA A 134 5.82 5.87 12.40
N SER A 135 5.14 5.84 13.57
CA SER A 135 5.50 6.59 14.77
C SER A 135 5.92 8.04 14.44
N VAL A 136 5.04 8.74 13.72
CA VAL A 136 5.27 10.10 13.21
C VAL A 136 4.35 11.09 13.92
N ASP A 137 4.88 12.27 14.21
CA ASP A 137 4.07 13.39 14.66
C ASP A 137 3.01 13.74 13.59
N GLN A 138 1.75 13.82 14.02
CA GLN A 138 0.64 14.09 13.10
C GLN A 138 0.70 15.50 12.52
N ARG A 139 1.31 16.45 13.23
CA ARG A 139 1.48 17.83 12.78
C ARG A 139 2.31 17.91 11.50
N LEU A 140 3.33 17.05 11.35
CA LEU A 140 4.10 16.94 10.10
C LEU A 140 3.24 16.48 8.92
N LEU A 141 2.37 15.48 9.13
CA LEU A 141 1.47 15.01 8.07
C LEU A 141 0.46 16.08 7.66
N ILE A 142 -0.05 16.84 8.64
CA ILE A 142 -0.96 17.96 8.39
C ILE A 142 -0.21 19.08 7.64
N ALA A 143 1.01 19.42 8.06
CA ALA A 143 1.82 20.44 7.40
C ALA A 143 2.08 20.07 5.93
N LEU A 144 2.49 18.83 5.63
CA LEU A 144 2.70 18.37 4.25
C LEU A 144 1.44 18.47 3.38
N ARG A 145 0.25 18.18 3.95
CA ARG A 145 -1.03 18.37 3.24
C ARG A 145 -1.31 19.85 2.99
N ARG A 146 -1.18 20.69 4.01
CA ARG A 146 -1.39 22.14 3.92
C ARG A 146 -0.43 22.78 2.91
N MET A 147 0.83 22.32 2.84
CA MET A 147 1.78 22.76 1.83
C MET A 147 1.36 22.32 0.42
N ARG A 148 0.86 21.09 0.26
CA ARG A 148 0.37 20.59 -1.03
C ARG A 148 -0.85 21.35 -1.55
N TYR A 149 -1.81 21.64 -0.67
CA TYR A 149 -3.04 22.35 -1.01
C TYR A 149 -2.89 23.88 -0.98
N GLY A 150 -1.70 24.39 -0.66
CA GLY A 150 -1.36 25.82 -0.74
C GLY A 150 -1.81 26.65 0.47
N GLU A 151 -2.17 26.03 1.59
CA GLU A 151 -2.48 26.70 2.87
C GLU A 151 -1.20 27.16 3.59
N ILE A 152 -0.10 26.41 3.46
CA ILE A 152 1.24 26.82 3.93
C ILE A 152 2.10 27.14 2.71
N LYS A 153 2.72 28.33 2.71
CA LYS A 153 3.62 28.80 1.65
C LYS A 153 4.88 29.39 2.26
N TYR A 154 6.04 28.97 1.77
CA TYR A 154 7.31 29.57 2.20
C TYR A 154 7.43 31.05 1.83
N GLY A 155 7.91 31.86 2.78
CA GLY A 155 8.09 33.31 2.65
C GLY A 155 6.80 34.12 2.73
N LEU A 156 5.67 33.52 3.10
CA LEU A 156 4.39 34.20 3.26
C LEU A 156 3.75 33.83 4.60
N GLU A 157 3.33 34.84 5.36
CA GLU A 157 2.56 34.63 6.59
C GLU A 157 1.11 34.27 6.25
N THR A 158 0.74 32.99 6.45
CA THR A 158 -0.61 32.47 6.18
C THR A 158 -1.41 32.15 7.44
N GLY A 159 -0.91 32.51 8.62
CA GLY A 159 -1.52 32.19 9.91
C GLY A 159 -1.34 30.73 10.36
N GLN A 160 -0.55 29.95 9.62
CA GLN A 160 -0.38 28.50 9.83
C GLN A 160 0.85 28.12 10.65
N ALA A 161 1.71 29.09 11.01
CA ALA A 161 2.96 28.86 11.74
C ALA A 161 2.77 28.09 13.06
N HIS A 162 1.66 28.36 13.76
CA HIS A 162 1.32 27.71 15.05
C HIS A 162 1.40 26.18 15.00
N LEU A 163 1.04 25.55 13.86
CA LEU A 163 1.02 24.10 13.71
C LEU A 163 2.39 23.46 13.98
N LEU A 164 3.46 24.00 13.41
CA LEU A 164 4.81 23.47 13.61
C LEU A 164 5.55 24.19 14.74
N GLN A 165 5.17 25.41 15.10
CA GLN A 165 5.69 26.08 16.30
C GLN A 165 5.33 25.33 17.58
N GLU A 166 4.10 24.81 17.71
CA GLU A 166 3.72 23.92 18.82
C GLU A 166 4.58 22.65 18.84
N MET A 167 4.89 22.10 17.66
CA MET A 167 5.81 20.97 17.56
C MET A 167 7.21 21.35 18.02
N CYS A 168 7.70 22.52 17.64
CA CYS A 168 9.00 23.02 18.11
C CYS A 168 9.04 23.14 19.63
N LYS A 169 7.96 23.60 20.28
CA LYS A 169 7.85 23.65 21.75
C LYS A 169 8.02 22.26 22.37
N ASP A 170 7.28 21.27 21.88
CA ASP A 170 7.31 19.91 22.45
C ASP A 170 8.68 19.23 22.31
N TYR A 171 9.41 19.54 21.24
CA TYR A 171 10.75 18.98 20.98
C TYR A 171 11.89 19.89 21.46
N ASN A 172 11.60 21.00 22.15
CA ASN A 172 12.58 22.01 22.58
C ASN A 172 13.46 22.56 21.44
N LEU A 173 12.84 22.87 20.29
CA LEU A 173 13.45 23.47 19.12
C LEU A 173 13.11 24.97 19.03
N PRO A 174 13.93 25.80 18.33
CA PRO A 174 13.60 27.20 18.08
C PRO A 174 12.25 27.37 17.39
N LEU A 175 11.40 28.28 17.89
CA LEU A 175 10.06 28.52 17.33
C LEU A 175 10.11 28.96 15.87
N GLU A 176 11.13 29.72 15.50
CA GLU A 176 11.37 30.20 14.13
C GLU A 176 11.47 29.06 13.12
N TYR A 177 11.92 27.86 13.54
CA TYR A 177 12.00 26.70 12.66
C TYR A 177 10.61 26.29 12.16
N GLY A 178 9.57 26.46 12.99
CA GLY A 178 8.19 26.13 12.65
C GLY A 178 7.48 27.19 11.80
N ASP A 179 8.10 28.35 11.62
CA ASP A 179 7.52 29.48 10.91
C ASP A 179 7.89 29.44 9.41
N PRO A 180 6.92 29.21 8.49
CA PRO A 180 7.18 29.17 7.06
C PRO A 180 7.49 30.54 6.44
N ALA A 181 7.14 31.65 7.10
CA ALA A 181 7.45 32.99 6.62
C ALA A 181 8.92 33.33 6.86
N ILE A 182 9.50 32.78 7.92
CA ILE A 182 10.90 33.00 8.32
C ILE A 182 11.83 31.91 7.77
N THR A 183 11.46 30.64 7.92
CA THR A 183 12.33 29.50 7.64
C THR A 183 11.88 28.72 6.40
N ALA A 184 12.75 28.69 5.38
CA ALA A 184 12.52 27.96 4.14
C ALA A 184 13.83 27.29 3.64
N PRO A 185 13.86 25.97 3.43
CA PRO A 185 12.83 24.97 3.77
C PRO A 185 12.76 24.73 5.28
N TYR A 186 11.73 24.01 5.74
CA TYR A 186 11.71 23.53 7.12
C TYR A 186 12.96 22.68 7.41
N PRO A 187 13.66 22.92 8.54
CA PRO A 187 14.92 22.27 8.85
C PRO A 187 14.74 20.78 9.12
N CYS A 188 15.80 20.01 8.91
CA CYS A 188 15.79 18.56 9.12
C CYS A 188 15.43 18.18 10.55
N GLU A 189 15.74 19.01 11.55
CA GLU A 189 15.41 18.82 12.96
C GLU A 189 13.91 18.70 13.20
N ILE A 190 13.10 19.48 12.46
CA ILE A 190 11.63 19.38 12.45
C ILE A 190 11.21 18.06 11.80
N VAL A 191 11.75 17.75 10.62
CA VAL A 191 11.42 16.52 9.87
C VAL A 191 11.82 15.25 10.63
N HIS A 192 12.89 15.33 11.42
CA HIS A 192 13.44 14.27 12.25
C HIS A 192 12.84 14.24 13.67
N MET A 193 11.85 15.09 13.96
CA MET A 193 11.15 15.16 15.24
C MET A 193 12.13 15.28 16.43
N GLY A 194 13.06 16.24 16.34
CA GLY A 194 14.04 16.52 17.40
C GLY A 194 15.22 15.54 17.47
N SER A 195 15.37 14.60 16.53
CA SER A 195 16.50 13.65 16.52
C SER A 195 17.83 14.26 16.00
N GLY A 196 17.88 15.58 15.81
CA GLY A 196 19.03 16.33 15.27
C GLY A 196 19.03 16.49 13.73
N PRO A 197 19.97 17.27 13.18
CA PRO A 197 20.01 17.64 11.75
C PRO A 197 20.45 16.49 10.82
N ASN A 198 21.17 15.50 11.35
CA ASN A 198 21.84 14.49 10.52
C ASN A 198 20.84 13.45 9.96
N CYS A 199 20.71 13.41 8.63
CA CYS A 199 19.79 12.53 7.92
C CYS A 199 20.18 11.05 8.01
N GLU A 200 21.48 10.74 7.98
CA GLU A 200 22.02 9.39 8.12
C GLU A 200 21.77 8.83 9.52
N TYR A 201 21.97 9.67 10.55
CA TYR A 201 21.65 9.32 11.91
C TYR A 201 20.15 9.06 12.07
N HIS A 202 19.29 9.94 11.54
CA HIS A 202 17.85 9.73 11.59
C HIS A 202 17.42 8.45 10.85
N PHE A 203 18.00 8.16 9.69
CA PHE A 203 17.79 6.90 8.97
C PHE A 203 18.10 5.68 9.85
N LEU A 204 19.29 5.65 10.47
CA LEU A 204 19.70 4.54 11.34
C LEU A 204 18.83 4.45 12.60
N SER A 205 18.54 5.59 13.23
CA SER A 205 17.67 5.68 14.41
C SER A 205 16.27 5.14 14.11
N ARG A 206 15.68 5.51 12.96
CA ARG A 206 14.38 4.98 12.53
C ARG A 206 14.44 3.50 12.22
N PHE A 207 15.50 3.03 11.56
CA PHE A 207 15.69 1.60 11.31
C PHE A 207 15.70 0.80 12.62
N VAL A 208 16.52 1.18 13.59
CA VAL A 208 16.67 0.45 14.87
C VAL A 208 15.37 0.48 15.67
N ARG A 209 14.74 1.66 15.84
CA ARG A 209 13.48 1.80 16.58
C ARG A 209 12.36 0.96 15.96
N SER A 210 12.20 1.04 14.64
CA SER A 210 11.19 0.28 13.92
C SER A 210 11.49 -1.23 13.89
N PHE A 211 12.77 -1.62 13.81
CA PHE A 211 13.18 -3.01 13.93
C PHE A 211 12.78 -3.60 15.29
N ILE A 212 13.10 -2.90 16.39
CA ILE A 212 12.79 -3.36 17.75
C ILE A 212 11.28 -3.50 17.93
N TRP A 213 10.50 -2.49 17.50
CA TRP A 213 9.04 -2.53 17.55
C TRP A 213 8.42 -3.67 16.72
N ALA A 214 8.95 -3.90 15.51
CA ALA A 214 8.49 -4.99 14.67
C ALA A 214 8.89 -6.36 15.28
N PHE A 215 10.10 -6.46 15.82
CA PHE A 215 10.61 -7.68 16.43
C PHE A 215 9.84 -8.06 17.69
N SER A 216 9.52 -7.10 18.55
CA SER A 216 8.68 -7.32 19.74
C SER A 216 7.27 -7.78 19.39
N THR A 217 6.78 -7.46 18.18
CA THR A 217 5.47 -7.92 17.70
C THR A 217 5.56 -9.31 17.05
N TYR A 218 6.55 -9.56 16.20
CA TYR A 218 6.64 -10.79 15.40
C TYR A 218 7.30 -11.96 16.12
N ALA A 219 8.28 -11.71 16.98
CA ALA A 219 9.00 -12.78 17.68
C ALA A 219 8.08 -13.60 18.60
N PRO A 220 7.22 -13.00 19.45
CA PRO A 220 6.32 -13.78 20.30
C PRO A 220 5.37 -14.66 19.50
N LEU A 221 4.80 -14.14 18.41
CA LEU A 221 3.88 -14.89 17.55
C LEU A 221 4.57 -16.10 16.91
N ASN A 222 5.77 -15.91 16.35
CA ASN A 222 6.53 -16.98 15.70
C ASN A 222 7.05 -18.02 16.72
N LEU A 223 7.40 -17.59 17.93
CA LEU A 223 7.78 -18.49 19.02
C LEU A 223 6.58 -19.31 19.52
N LEU A 224 5.40 -18.70 19.64
CA LEU A 224 4.16 -19.40 20.03
C LEU A 224 3.83 -20.55 19.07
N LEU A 225 3.98 -20.31 17.76
CA LEU A 225 3.78 -21.35 16.74
C LEU A 225 4.78 -22.51 16.85
N THR A 226 5.94 -22.27 17.46
CA THR A 226 7.00 -23.26 17.67
C THR A 226 6.74 -24.13 18.92
N LEU A 227 5.85 -23.72 19.82
CA LEU A 227 5.54 -24.45 21.06
C LEU A 227 4.95 -25.85 20.81
N ARG A 228 4.38 -26.11 19.63
CA ARG A 228 3.84 -27.43 19.28
C ARG A 228 4.92 -28.51 19.18
N GLN A 229 6.14 -28.14 18.75
CA GLN A 229 7.29 -29.04 18.63
C GLN A 229 8.59 -28.27 18.90
N PRO A 230 8.90 -27.99 20.19
CA PRO A 230 10.02 -27.15 20.55
C PRO A 230 11.35 -27.85 20.23
N SER A 231 12.20 -27.17 19.46
CA SER A 231 13.58 -27.60 19.22
C SER A 231 14.49 -26.38 19.06
N ARG A 232 15.78 -26.50 19.42
CA ARG A 232 16.76 -25.41 19.23
C ARG A 232 16.77 -24.90 17.79
N LYS A 233 16.67 -25.80 16.82
CA LYS A 233 16.57 -25.47 15.39
C LYS A 233 15.27 -24.75 15.04
N ALA A 234 14.14 -25.12 15.62
CA ALA A 234 12.87 -24.43 15.38
C ALA A 234 12.86 -23.03 16.00
N VAL A 235 13.37 -22.86 17.22
CA VAL A 235 13.51 -21.56 17.88
C VAL A 235 14.44 -20.63 17.09
N LEU A 236 15.62 -21.12 16.69
CA LEU A 236 16.56 -20.31 15.89
C LEU A 236 15.94 -19.90 14.55
N ARG A 237 15.19 -20.79 13.88
CA ARG A 237 14.46 -20.47 12.65
C ARG A 237 13.37 -19.41 12.91
N ALA A 238 12.60 -19.53 13.99
CA ALA A 238 11.58 -18.56 14.36
C ALA A 238 12.18 -17.17 14.62
N LEU A 239 13.29 -17.10 15.37
CA LEU A 239 14.01 -15.85 15.64
C LEU A 239 14.61 -15.25 14.38
N THR A 240 15.26 -16.06 13.53
CA THR A 240 15.84 -15.61 12.25
C THR A 240 14.75 -15.08 11.31
N SER A 241 13.61 -15.79 11.23
CA SER A 241 12.45 -15.35 10.44
C SER A 241 11.87 -14.04 10.97
N SER A 242 11.75 -13.92 12.29
CA SER A 242 11.26 -12.69 12.94
C SER A 242 12.22 -11.53 12.68
N ALA A 243 13.52 -11.72 12.88
CA ALA A 243 14.55 -10.74 12.59
C ALA A 243 14.52 -10.30 11.12
N ARG A 244 14.43 -11.22 10.17
CA ARG A 244 14.30 -10.87 8.73
C ARG A 244 13.07 -10.03 8.45
N SER A 245 11.92 -10.41 9.02
CA SER A 245 10.66 -9.65 8.89
C SER A 245 10.77 -8.24 9.45
N SER A 246 11.42 -8.13 10.62
CA SER A 246 11.64 -6.87 11.31
C SER A 246 12.64 -5.99 10.57
N SER A 247 13.69 -6.57 9.97
CA SER A 247 14.62 -5.85 9.10
C SER A 247 13.91 -5.32 7.86
N PHE A 248 13.04 -6.12 7.23
CA PHE A 248 12.22 -5.68 6.10
C PHE A 248 11.35 -4.46 6.47
N LEU A 249 10.62 -4.53 7.58
CA LEU A 249 9.73 -3.44 8.00
C LEU A 249 10.52 -2.22 8.52
N GLY A 250 11.60 -2.44 9.25
CA GLY A 250 12.50 -1.39 9.70
C GLY A 250 13.14 -0.65 8.52
N SER A 251 13.65 -1.40 7.52
CA SER A 251 14.19 -0.82 6.29
C SER A 251 13.11 -0.11 5.47
N PHE A 252 11.86 -0.59 5.45
CA PHE A 252 10.77 0.10 4.77
C PHE A 252 10.58 1.51 5.32
N ILE A 253 10.48 1.64 6.64
CA ILE A 253 10.27 2.92 7.32
C ILE A 253 11.51 3.80 7.17
N ALA A 254 12.70 3.25 7.37
CA ALA A 254 13.95 3.99 7.24
C ALA A 254 14.14 4.54 5.82
N LEU A 255 13.93 3.73 4.78
CA LEU A 255 14.01 4.15 3.38
C LEU A 255 12.95 5.20 3.02
N TYR A 256 11.76 5.12 3.63
CA TYR A 256 10.73 6.14 3.45
C TYR A 256 11.21 7.52 3.93
N TYR A 257 11.70 7.61 5.17
CA TYR A 257 12.25 8.85 5.72
C TYR A 257 13.49 9.32 4.97
N TYR A 258 14.39 8.39 4.62
CA TYR A 258 15.59 8.73 3.88
C TYR A 258 15.27 9.26 2.49
N GLY A 259 14.26 8.74 1.79
CA GLY A 259 13.81 9.27 0.51
C GLY A 259 13.28 10.71 0.61
N ILE A 260 12.51 11.01 1.67
CA ILE A 260 12.08 12.39 1.94
C ILE A 260 13.29 13.30 2.18
N CYS A 261 14.27 12.86 2.98
CA CYS A 261 15.46 13.68 3.25
C CYS A 261 16.36 13.83 2.02
N LEU A 262 16.52 12.76 1.23
CA LEU A 262 17.34 12.75 0.03
C LEU A 262 16.82 13.75 -1.01
N SER A 263 15.51 13.78 -1.20
CA SER A 263 14.85 14.73 -2.09
C SER A 263 14.88 16.15 -1.55
N ARG A 264 14.65 16.37 -0.25
CA ARG A 264 14.68 17.70 0.38
C ARG A 264 16.07 18.34 0.42
N SER A 265 17.08 17.56 0.82
CA SER A 265 18.37 18.11 1.24
C SER A 265 19.48 17.90 0.22
N ARG A 266 19.31 17.00 -0.77
CA ARG A 266 20.36 16.69 -1.76
C ARG A 266 19.91 16.82 -3.19
N LEU A 267 18.90 16.04 -3.61
CA LEU A 267 18.50 15.99 -5.02
C LEU A 267 17.67 17.21 -5.42
N GLY A 268 16.66 17.57 -4.62
CA GLY A 268 15.75 18.69 -4.91
C GLY A 268 16.49 20.01 -5.07
N PRO A 269 17.33 20.45 -4.11
CA PRO A 269 18.07 21.70 -4.22
C PRO A 269 19.01 21.76 -5.43
N ARG A 270 19.57 20.62 -5.85
CA ARG A 270 20.43 20.53 -7.04
C ARG A 270 19.65 20.61 -8.36
N ILE A 271 18.40 20.18 -8.37
CA ILE A 271 17.57 20.11 -9.60
C ILE A 271 16.68 21.34 -9.74
N LEU A 272 16.05 21.80 -8.66
CA LEU A 272 15.05 22.88 -8.65
C LEU A 272 15.58 24.19 -8.05
N GLY A 273 16.73 24.16 -7.38
CA GLY A 273 17.34 25.30 -6.69
C GLY A 273 16.91 25.44 -5.23
N THR A 274 17.35 26.54 -4.59
CA THR A 274 17.19 26.82 -3.16
C THR A 274 16.24 27.98 -2.84
N SER A 275 15.50 28.48 -3.84
CA SER A 275 14.51 29.54 -3.62
C SER A 275 13.32 29.04 -2.81
N ASN A 276 12.59 29.94 -2.14
CA ASN A 276 11.36 29.59 -1.41
C ASN A 276 10.35 28.85 -2.30
N SER A 277 10.25 29.25 -3.57
CA SER A 277 9.41 28.56 -4.57
C SER A 277 9.90 27.14 -4.85
N ALA A 278 11.20 26.93 -5.01
CA ALA A 278 11.78 25.60 -5.23
C ALA A 278 11.57 24.70 -4.00
N CYS A 279 11.84 25.20 -2.80
CA CYS A 279 11.58 24.51 -1.54
C CYS A 279 10.10 24.13 -1.40
N GLN A 280 9.19 25.04 -1.74
CA GLN A 280 7.75 24.78 -1.72
C GLN A 280 7.40 23.66 -2.72
N GLN A 281 7.95 23.70 -3.93
CA GLN A 281 7.72 22.67 -4.93
C GLN A 281 8.20 21.30 -4.44
N ILE A 282 9.37 21.21 -3.80
CA ILE A 282 9.89 19.96 -3.25
C ILE A 282 8.99 19.41 -2.13
N ASP A 283 8.57 20.27 -1.21
CA ASP A 283 7.83 19.87 -0.01
C ASP A 283 6.34 19.63 -0.23
N SER A 284 5.78 20.20 -1.30
CA SER A 284 4.38 20.01 -1.69
C SER A 284 4.06 18.60 -2.24
N GLY A 285 5.06 17.75 -2.50
CA GLY A 285 4.81 16.42 -3.08
C GLY A 285 6.04 15.60 -3.43
N PRO A 286 6.98 16.12 -4.24
CA PRO A 286 8.16 15.38 -4.69
C PRO A 286 8.94 14.71 -3.56
N CYS A 287 9.03 15.33 -2.39
CA CYS A 287 9.75 14.72 -1.28
C CYS A 287 9.06 13.45 -0.75
N VAL A 288 7.74 13.51 -0.59
CA VAL A 288 6.91 12.37 -0.22
C VAL A 288 6.95 11.31 -1.33
N ALA A 289 6.90 11.72 -2.61
CA ALA A 289 6.97 10.80 -3.75
C ALA A 289 8.29 10.01 -3.76
N CYS A 290 9.41 10.66 -3.42
CA CYS A 290 10.71 9.99 -3.31
C CYS A 290 10.72 8.96 -2.17
N GLY A 291 10.18 9.31 -1.00
CA GLY A 291 9.97 8.36 0.10
C GLY A 291 9.11 7.16 -0.31
N CYS A 292 7.97 7.42 -0.97
CA CYS A 292 7.07 6.40 -1.50
C CYS A 292 7.75 5.47 -2.51
N ALA A 293 8.58 6.02 -3.40
CA ALA A 293 9.27 5.24 -4.44
C ALA A 293 10.36 4.32 -3.86
N LEU A 294 11.02 4.72 -2.78
CA LEU A 294 12.14 3.97 -2.19
C LEU A 294 11.70 2.93 -1.16
N CYS A 295 10.70 3.22 -0.34
CA CYS A 295 10.37 2.41 0.83
C CYS A 295 10.04 0.94 0.50
N GLY A 296 9.33 0.72 -0.61
CA GLY A 296 8.87 -0.61 -1.01
C GLY A 296 9.98 -1.57 -1.44
N TRP A 297 11.15 -1.07 -1.83
CA TRP A 297 12.29 -1.91 -2.20
C TRP A 297 12.89 -2.69 -1.03
N SER A 298 12.51 -2.34 0.21
CA SER A 298 12.90 -3.12 1.39
C SER A 298 12.46 -4.60 1.32
N VAL A 299 11.46 -4.91 0.49
CA VAL A 299 10.99 -6.29 0.25
C VAL A 299 12.10 -7.23 -0.24
N LEU A 300 13.19 -6.71 -0.79
CA LEU A 300 14.37 -7.49 -1.14
C LEU A 300 15.06 -8.13 0.08
N VAL A 301 14.83 -7.63 1.29
CA VAL A 301 15.29 -8.25 2.54
C VAL A 301 14.54 -9.56 2.83
N GLU A 302 13.30 -9.68 2.36
CA GLU A 302 12.47 -10.87 2.56
C GLU A 302 12.85 -12.02 1.62
N ASN A 303 12.39 -13.24 1.94
CA ASN A 303 12.58 -14.41 1.08
C ASN A 303 11.60 -14.38 -0.10
N GLU A 304 11.99 -14.92 -1.27
CA GLU A 304 11.21 -14.88 -2.52
C GLU A 304 9.74 -15.29 -2.35
N THR A 305 9.48 -16.43 -1.70
CA THR A 305 8.11 -16.91 -1.43
C THR A 305 7.28 -15.86 -0.69
N ARG A 306 7.88 -15.16 0.28
CA ARG A 306 7.19 -14.13 1.06
C ARG A 306 7.06 -12.82 0.30
N ARG A 307 8.04 -12.44 -0.53
CA ARG A 307 7.93 -11.26 -1.41
C ARG A 307 6.69 -11.36 -2.30
N LYS A 308 6.49 -12.53 -2.88
CA LYS A 308 5.32 -12.86 -3.70
C LYS A 308 4.02 -12.75 -2.90
N GLU A 309 3.92 -13.36 -1.73
CA GLU A 309 2.73 -13.26 -0.87
C GLU A 309 2.44 -11.80 -0.44
N LEU A 310 3.48 -11.04 -0.10
CA LEU A 310 3.36 -9.62 0.26
C LEU A 310 2.87 -8.77 -0.91
N GLY A 311 3.48 -8.90 -2.10
CA GLY A 311 3.04 -8.17 -3.29
C GLY A 311 1.58 -8.46 -3.62
N LEU A 312 1.21 -9.73 -3.56
CA LEU A 312 -0.15 -10.20 -3.76
C LEU A 312 -1.14 -9.74 -2.68
N PHE A 313 -0.69 -9.49 -1.45
CA PHE A 313 -1.53 -8.97 -0.37
C PHE A 313 -1.74 -7.45 -0.46
N VAL A 314 -0.71 -6.72 -0.88
CA VAL A 314 -0.70 -5.25 -0.89
C VAL A 314 -1.30 -4.68 -2.18
N ALA A 315 -1.08 -5.33 -3.33
CA ALA A 315 -1.60 -4.89 -4.63
C ALA A 315 -3.11 -4.55 -4.67
N PRO A 316 -4.04 -5.38 -4.14
CA PRO A 316 -5.46 -5.03 -4.19
C PRO A 316 -5.79 -3.78 -3.34
N ARG A 317 -5.06 -3.55 -2.25
CA ARG A 317 -5.23 -2.34 -1.43
C ARG A 317 -4.68 -1.10 -2.13
N ALA A 318 -3.60 -1.24 -2.89
CA ALA A 318 -3.07 -0.17 -3.72
C ALA A 318 -4.04 0.19 -4.85
N LEU A 319 -4.65 -0.79 -5.53
CA LEU A 319 -5.71 -0.51 -6.51
C LEU A 319 -6.91 0.22 -5.86
N ALA A 320 -7.23 -0.10 -4.61
CA ALA A 320 -8.31 0.57 -3.88
C ALA A 320 -8.04 2.05 -3.60
N THR A 321 -6.79 2.52 -3.65
CA THR A 321 -6.48 3.96 -3.50
C THR A 321 -6.68 4.75 -4.79
N LEU A 322 -6.81 4.06 -5.94
CA LEU A 322 -7.03 4.67 -7.24
C LEU A 322 -8.52 4.86 -7.54
N LEU A 323 -9.40 4.12 -6.85
CA LEU A 323 -10.83 4.12 -7.06
C LEU A 323 -11.58 4.80 -5.91
N PRO A 324 -12.76 5.40 -6.18
CA PRO A 324 -13.61 5.94 -5.13
C PRO A 324 -14.15 4.81 -4.25
N ARG A 325 -14.00 4.94 -2.93
CA ARG A 325 -14.50 3.98 -1.94
C ARG A 325 -16.02 3.83 -1.94
N ARG A 326 -16.72 4.91 -2.25
CA ARG A 326 -18.18 4.98 -2.38
C ARG A 326 -18.52 5.45 -3.79
N TYR A 327 -19.47 4.78 -4.43
CA TYR A 327 -19.96 5.17 -5.76
C TYR A 327 -21.46 4.90 -5.88
N LEU A 328 -22.10 5.37 -6.95
CA LEU A 328 -23.56 5.30 -7.12
C LEU A 328 -24.04 3.85 -7.32
N MET A 329 -25.20 3.51 -6.73
CA MET A 329 -25.85 2.19 -6.83
C MET A 329 -26.01 1.71 -8.29
N GLU A 330 -26.35 2.61 -9.19
CA GLU A 330 -26.54 2.33 -10.63
C GLU A 330 -25.30 1.71 -11.29
N ASN A 331 -24.10 1.95 -10.74
CA ASN A 331 -22.85 1.43 -11.27
C ASN A 331 -22.41 0.12 -10.61
N GLN A 332 -23.17 -0.42 -9.64
CA GLN A 332 -22.80 -1.61 -8.87
C GLN A 332 -22.65 -2.86 -9.75
N TRP A 333 -23.38 -2.94 -10.87
CA TRP A 333 -23.26 -4.04 -11.83
C TRP A 333 -21.86 -4.17 -12.43
N ARG A 334 -21.11 -3.05 -12.55
CA ARG A 334 -19.72 -3.06 -13.06
C ARG A 334 -18.81 -3.80 -12.10
N GLU A 335 -19.01 -3.60 -10.80
CA GLU A 335 -18.28 -4.33 -9.76
C GLU A 335 -18.65 -5.83 -9.78
N THR A 336 -19.94 -6.14 -9.88
CA THR A 336 -20.43 -7.52 -9.97
C THR A 336 -19.83 -8.26 -11.18
N LEU A 337 -19.83 -7.61 -12.34
CA LEU A 337 -19.25 -8.15 -13.57
C LEU A 337 -17.74 -8.40 -13.40
N ALA A 338 -17.01 -7.39 -12.91
CA ALA A 338 -15.58 -7.50 -12.72
C ALA A 338 -15.20 -8.62 -11.73
N PHE A 339 -15.94 -8.77 -10.63
CA PHE A 339 -15.76 -9.86 -9.68
C PHE A 339 -16.07 -11.22 -10.33
N ALA A 340 -17.22 -11.36 -11.00
CA ALA A 340 -17.64 -12.63 -11.61
C ALA A 340 -16.67 -13.11 -12.69
N CYS A 341 -16.23 -12.22 -13.59
CA CYS A 341 -15.20 -12.52 -14.58
C CYS A 341 -13.89 -12.96 -13.92
N SER A 342 -13.46 -12.24 -12.88
CA SER A 342 -12.20 -12.52 -12.19
C SER A 342 -12.23 -13.86 -11.44
N ALA A 343 -13.34 -14.15 -10.74
CA ALA A 343 -13.55 -15.42 -10.09
C ALA A 343 -13.55 -16.57 -11.10
N ALA A 344 -14.27 -16.42 -12.22
CA ALA A 344 -14.30 -17.42 -13.28
C ALA A 344 -12.90 -17.72 -13.84
N VAL A 345 -12.07 -16.71 -14.07
CA VAL A 345 -10.67 -16.90 -14.49
C VAL A 345 -9.88 -17.71 -13.46
N VAL A 346 -9.94 -17.33 -12.18
CA VAL A 346 -9.16 -17.98 -11.12
C VAL A 346 -9.56 -19.45 -10.95
N PHE A 347 -10.86 -19.73 -10.85
CA PHE A 347 -11.36 -21.10 -10.63
C PHE A 347 -11.15 -22.00 -11.85
N THR A 348 -11.32 -21.47 -13.07
CA THR A 348 -10.98 -22.23 -14.29
C THR A 348 -9.50 -22.60 -14.28
N CYS A 349 -8.62 -21.66 -13.89
CA CYS A 349 -7.20 -21.92 -13.80
C CYS A 349 -6.85 -22.95 -12.70
N VAL A 350 -7.50 -22.93 -11.53
CA VAL A 350 -7.30 -23.96 -10.50
C VAL A 350 -7.63 -25.35 -11.04
N GLY A 351 -8.72 -25.49 -11.79
CA GLY A 351 -9.16 -26.78 -12.32
C GLY A 351 -8.35 -27.31 -13.51
N GLU A 352 -7.46 -26.50 -14.11
CA GLU A 352 -6.63 -26.90 -15.25
C GLU A 352 -5.14 -26.94 -14.94
N LYS A 353 -4.66 -25.91 -14.23
CA LYS A 353 -3.25 -25.70 -13.89
C LYS A 353 -3.14 -25.13 -12.47
N PRO A 354 -3.44 -25.92 -11.42
CA PRO A 354 -3.49 -25.42 -10.04
C PRO A 354 -2.19 -24.75 -9.58
N GLU A 355 -1.04 -25.21 -10.08
CA GLU A 355 0.29 -24.63 -9.85
C GLU A 355 0.45 -23.17 -10.31
N ARG A 356 -0.44 -22.68 -11.18
CA ARG A 356 -0.47 -21.28 -11.62
C ARG A 356 -1.07 -20.34 -10.59
N VAL A 357 -1.96 -20.83 -9.74
CA VAL A 357 -2.55 -19.99 -8.70
C VAL A 357 -1.55 -19.84 -7.57
N ARG A 358 -1.02 -18.63 -7.49
CA ARG A 358 0.12 -18.27 -6.66
C ARG A 358 -0.29 -18.06 -5.19
N GLY A 359 0.57 -18.49 -4.27
CA GLY A 359 0.51 -18.14 -2.85
C GLY A 359 -0.42 -19.01 -1.98
N VAL A 360 -0.84 -18.48 -0.83
CA VAL A 360 -1.71 -19.21 0.12
C VAL A 360 -3.05 -19.57 -0.53
N LEU A 361 -3.61 -18.68 -1.34
CA LEU A 361 -4.89 -18.92 -2.01
C LEU A 361 -4.84 -20.16 -2.90
N GLY A 362 -3.80 -20.31 -3.73
CA GLY A 362 -3.67 -21.49 -4.60
C GLY A 362 -3.56 -22.79 -3.81
N ARG A 363 -2.82 -22.78 -2.69
CA ARG A 363 -2.72 -23.94 -1.80
C ARG A 363 -4.05 -24.30 -1.15
N LEU A 364 -4.85 -23.31 -0.74
CA LEU A 364 -6.17 -23.52 -0.16
C LEU A 364 -7.17 -24.00 -1.22
N LEU A 365 -7.23 -23.34 -2.37
CA LEU A 365 -8.12 -23.72 -3.45
C LEU A 365 -7.80 -25.11 -3.99
N GLY A 366 -6.52 -25.48 -4.11
CA GLY A 366 -6.13 -26.85 -4.41
C GLY A 366 -6.71 -27.83 -3.38
N ARG A 367 -6.49 -27.61 -2.08
CA ARG A 367 -7.02 -28.53 -1.05
C ARG A 367 -8.55 -28.65 -1.02
N VAL A 368 -9.28 -27.62 -1.45
CA VAL A 368 -10.75 -27.61 -1.40
C VAL A 368 -11.38 -28.13 -2.70
N LEU A 369 -10.72 -27.89 -3.85
CA LEU A 369 -11.29 -28.16 -5.18
C LEU A 369 -10.69 -29.40 -5.87
N THR A 370 -9.55 -29.90 -5.41
CA THR A 370 -9.08 -31.25 -5.82
C THR A 370 -9.65 -32.29 -4.86
N PRO A 371 -10.29 -33.36 -5.38
CA PRO A 371 -10.90 -34.42 -4.55
C PRO A 371 -9.87 -35.21 -3.74
#